data_AF-A0A444ZAY4-F1
#
_entry.id   AF-A0A444ZAY4-F1
#
_cell.length_a   1.000
_cell.length_b   1.000
_cell.length_c   1.000
_cell.angle_alpha   90.00
_cell.angle_beta   90.00
_cell.angle_gamma   90.00
#
_symmetry.space_group_name_H-M   'P 1'
#
loop_
_entity.id
_entity.type
_entity.pdbx_description
1 polymer ?
#
loop_
_entity_poly.entity_id
_entity_poly.type
_entity_poly.pdbx_seq_one_letter_code
_entity_poly.pdbx_strand_id
1 'polypeptide(L)'
;MRPHAVYGGGLVVTDCSSHKVVFRVDGCGVLGKRDELILRDADSVPLLLMRRKGAGFVEALCFNKVWKGYRLDQLEPSGSVVKKQLVFSLKESSSSSCFISKGGGPIRITTQPRIFSNKSWDFEIKGYFPDKCCSILDCQGNVVGITKELETFKDVYHVVVNPGMDQAFVFGVIAILDYIYGESTICPS
;
A
#
# COMPACT_ATOMS: atom_id res chain seq x y z
N MET A 1 -26.54 -7.37 -16.69
CA MET A 1 -25.25 -6.72 -17.05
C MET A 1 -24.52 -6.38 -15.76
N ARG A 2 -23.33 -6.92 -15.53
CA ARG A 2 -22.41 -6.38 -14.51
C ARG A 2 -21.70 -5.18 -15.15
N PRO A 3 -21.60 -4.01 -14.51
CA PRO A 3 -20.76 -2.94 -15.01
C PRO A 3 -19.34 -3.49 -15.23
N HIS A 4 -18.68 -3.07 -16.31
CA HIS A 4 -17.25 -3.30 -16.46
C HIS A 4 -16.57 -2.86 -15.16
N ALA A 5 -15.76 -3.74 -14.56
CA ALA A 5 -14.91 -3.35 -13.45
C ALA A 5 -14.13 -2.11 -13.91
N VAL A 6 -14.39 -0.97 -13.26
CA VAL A 6 -13.63 0.25 -13.49
C VAL A 6 -12.28 0.00 -12.81
N TYR A 7 -11.36 -0.63 -13.54
CA TYR A 7 -9.98 -0.78 -13.09
C TYR A 7 -9.46 0.59 -12.67
N GLY A 8 -8.80 0.64 -11.51
CA GLY A 8 -8.27 1.88 -10.95
C GLY A 8 -9.18 2.61 -9.98
N GLY A 9 -10.42 2.13 -9.76
CA GLY A 9 -11.36 2.73 -8.81
C GLY A 9 -10.90 2.69 -7.34
N GLY A 10 -9.98 1.79 -6.99
CA GLY A 10 -9.47 1.66 -5.63
C GLY A 10 -10.08 0.48 -4.84
N LEU A 11 -10.03 0.55 -3.52
CA LEU A 11 -10.42 -0.56 -2.61
C LEU A 11 -11.32 -0.06 -1.49
N VAL A 12 -12.21 -0.94 -1.00
CA VAL A 12 -13.00 -0.69 0.21
C VAL A 12 -12.64 -1.73 1.25
N VAL A 13 -12.27 -1.28 2.45
CA VAL A 13 -11.96 -2.13 3.59
C VAL A 13 -13.17 -2.14 4.52
N THR A 14 -13.64 -3.34 4.87
CA THR A 14 -14.75 -3.52 5.81
C THR A 14 -14.30 -4.36 7.01
N ASP A 15 -14.92 -4.09 8.15
CA ASP A 15 -14.79 -4.96 9.31
C ASP A 15 -15.52 -6.29 9.03
N CYS A 16 -14.86 -7.41 9.31
CA CYS A 16 -15.36 -8.73 8.94
C CYS A 16 -16.63 -9.13 9.72
N SER A 17 -16.84 -8.58 10.91
CA SER A 17 -17.98 -8.95 11.78
C SER A 17 -19.20 -8.09 11.51
N SER A 18 -19.01 -6.78 11.36
CA SER A 18 -20.08 -5.80 11.21
C SER A 18 -20.35 -5.41 9.76
N HIS A 19 -19.47 -5.77 8.83
CA HIS A 19 -19.48 -5.35 7.43
C HIS A 19 -19.48 -3.83 7.22
N LYS A 20 -19.16 -3.06 8.27
CA LYS A 20 -19.04 -1.60 8.18
C LYS A 20 -17.75 -1.22 7.48
N VAL A 21 -17.81 -0.18 6.66
CA VAL A 21 -16.61 0.39 6.03
C VAL A 21 -15.71 0.98 7.11
N VAL A 22 -14.43 0.59 7.08
CA VAL A 22 -13.38 1.10 7.97
C VAL A 22 -12.48 2.06 7.20
N PHE A 23 -12.10 1.69 5.97
CA PHE A 23 -11.30 2.54 5.11
C PHE A 23 -11.75 2.47 3.65
N ARG A 24 -11.39 3.52 2.90
CA ARG A 24 -11.45 3.55 1.44
C ARG A 24 -10.07 3.93 0.90
N VAL A 25 -9.66 3.28 -0.18
CA VAL A 25 -8.45 3.61 -0.92
C VAL A 25 -8.88 4.17 -2.25
N ASP A 26 -8.53 5.42 -2.52
CA ASP A 26 -8.69 6.02 -3.85
C ASP A 26 -7.49 5.64 -4.72
N GLY A 27 -7.77 4.95 -5.82
CA GLY A 27 -6.80 4.59 -6.85
C GLY A 27 -6.66 5.62 -7.97
N CYS A 28 -5.89 5.30 -9.01
CA CYS A 28 -5.70 6.21 -10.13
C CYS A 28 -7.00 6.62 -10.85
N GLY A 29 -7.95 5.70 -11.00
CA GLY A 29 -9.24 5.96 -11.65
C GLY A 29 -10.08 7.03 -10.92
N VAL A 30 -9.88 7.19 -9.61
CA VAL A 30 -10.52 8.23 -8.81
C VAL A 30 -9.69 9.51 -8.79
N LEU A 31 -8.38 9.39 -8.62
CA LEU A 31 -7.47 10.53 -8.45
C LEU A 31 -7.06 11.19 -9.78
N GLY A 32 -7.27 10.50 -10.91
CA GLY A 32 -6.77 10.91 -12.23
C GLY A 32 -5.23 10.96 -12.32
N LYS A 33 -4.53 10.33 -11.36
CA LYS A 33 -3.08 10.48 -11.20
C LYS A 33 -2.40 9.14 -10.97
N ARG A 34 -1.45 8.81 -11.86
CA ARG A 34 -0.55 7.66 -11.70
C ARG A 34 0.30 7.80 -10.45
N ASP A 35 0.68 6.66 -9.90
CA ASP A 35 1.66 6.54 -8.82
C ASP A 35 1.26 7.28 -7.54
N GLU A 36 -0.06 7.47 -7.34
CA GLU A 36 -0.63 8.13 -6.17
C GLU A 36 -1.86 7.35 -5.69
N LEU A 37 -1.95 7.18 -4.37
CA LEU A 37 -3.09 6.57 -3.69
C LEU A 37 -3.43 7.42 -2.45
N ILE A 38 -4.71 7.47 -2.08
CA ILE A 38 -5.16 8.12 -0.84
C ILE A 38 -5.96 7.12 -0.02
N LEU A 39 -5.52 6.84 1.21
CA LEU A 39 -6.31 6.10 2.19
C LEU A 39 -7.16 7.09 2.99
N ARG A 40 -8.45 6.81 3.11
CA ARG A 40 -9.44 7.58 3.85
C ARG A 40 -10.14 6.71 4.88
N ASP A 41 -10.64 7.33 5.95
CA ASP A 41 -11.52 6.67 6.91
C ASP A 41 -12.95 6.45 6.36
N ALA A 42 -13.82 5.94 7.23
CA ALA A 42 -15.23 5.70 6.94
C ALA A 42 -16.01 6.96 6.53
N ASP A 43 -15.59 8.13 7.01
CA ASP A 43 -16.19 9.45 6.75
C ASP A 43 -15.53 10.17 5.56
N SER A 44 -14.65 9.47 4.83
CA SER A 44 -13.90 9.98 3.67
C SER A 44 -12.86 11.05 4.01
N VAL A 45 -12.47 11.18 5.28
CA VAL A 45 -11.36 12.04 5.70
C VAL A 45 -10.05 11.39 5.27
N PRO A 46 -9.19 12.10 4.53
CA PRO A 46 -7.93 11.55 4.05
C PRO A 46 -6.91 11.42 5.18
N LEU A 47 -6.38 10.21 5.39
CA LEU A 47 -5.43 9.89 6.47
C LEU A 47 -4.00 9.77 5.96
N LEU A 48 -3.82 9.10 4.81
CA LEU A 48 -2.52 8.74 4.27
C LEU A 48 -2.46 8.99 2.76
N LEU A 49 -1.51 9.81 2.32
CA LEU A 49 -1.13 9.95 0.92
C LEU A 49 0.05 9.02 0.64
N MET A 50 -0.10 8.11 -0.31
CA MET A 50 0.99 7.25 -0.77
C MET A 50 1.37 7.65 -2.17
N ARG A 51 2.67 7.92 -2.40
CA ARG A 51 3.16 8.37 -3.70
C ARG A 51 4.44 7.64 -4.06
N ARG A 52 4.51 7.13 -5.30
CA ARG A 52 5.76 6.62 -5.87
C ARG A 52 6.66 7.77 -6.27
N LYS A 53 7.95 7.64 -6.02
CA LYS A 53 8.94 8.58 -6.54
C LYS A 53 9.04 8.38 -8.07
N GLY A 54 8.53 9.34 -8.85
CA GLY A 54 8.54 9.28 -10.31
C GLY A 54 9.95 9.38 -10.90
N ALA A 55 10.13 8.78 -12.09
CA ALA A 55 11.29 8.99 -12.95
C ALA A 55 11.23 10.40 -13.54
N GLY A 56 12.18 11.27 -13.21
CA GLY A 56 12.44 12.45 -14.03
C GLY A 56 12.87 12.03 -15.43
N PHE A 57 12.85 12.96 -16.40
CA PHE A 57 13.20 12.75 -17.81
C PHE A 57 14.65 12.29 -18.09
N VAL A 58 15.41 11.87 -17.06
CA VAL A 58 16.76 11.34 -17.19
C VAL A 58 16.81 9.95 -16.55
N GLU A 59 17.07 8.97 -17.41
CA GLU A 59 17.38 7.55 -17.13
C GLU A 59 16.29 6.63 -16.53
N ALA A 60 15.77 5.82 -17.44
CA ALA A 60 15.11 4.54 -17.24
C ALA A 60 16.07 3.46 -16.69
N LEU A 61 16.65 3.69 -15.52
CA LEU A 61 17.41 2.68 -14.77
C LEU A 61 16.74 2.47 -13.41
N CYS A 62 16.71 1.22 -12.96
CA CYS A 62 15.98 0.60 -11.85
C CYS A 62 15.95 1.26 -10.44
N PHE A 63 16.04 2.58 -10.32
CA PHE A 63 16.15 3.34 -9.07
C PHE A 63 14.82 3.94 -8.57
N ASN A 64 13.72 3.78 -9.33
CA ASN A 64 12.46 4.52 -9.10
C ASN A 64 11.33 3.68 -8.49
N LYS A 65 11.67 2.60 -7.78
CA LYS A 65 10.69 1.71 -7.15
C LYS A 65 10.50 1.98 -5.65
N VAL A 66 10.37 3.25 -5.28
CA VAL A 66 10.18 3.65 -3.87
C VAL A 66 8.87 4.40 -3.73
N TRP A 67 8.03 3.88 -2.86
CA TRP A 67 6.82 4.51 -2.36
C TRP A 67 7.09 5.25 -1.07
N LYS A 68 6.45 6.40 -0.91
CA LYS A 68 6.47 7.18 0.33
C LYS A 68 5.04 7.36 0.82
N GLY A 69 4.81 7.01 2.08
CA GLY A 69 3.55 7.23 2.79
C GLY A 69 3.65 8.48 3.66
N TYR A 70 2.72 9.40 3.47
CA TYR A 70 2.65 10.67 4.19
C TYR A 70 1.35 10.73 4.98
N ARG A 71 1.45 10.93 6.30
CA ARG A 71 0.30 11.28 7.12
C ARG A 71 -0.16 12.69 6.73
N LEU A 72 -1.47 12.83 6.61
CA LEU A 72 -2.13 14.08 6.28
C LEU A 72 -2.69 14.64 7.58
N ASP A 73 -2.05 15.70 8.09
CA ASP A 73 -2.52 16.38 9.29
C ASP A 73 -3.35 17.59 8.86
N GLN A 74 -4.65 17.53 9.19
CA GLN A 74 -5.61 18.63 9.16
C GLN A 74 -5.98 19.21 7.78
N LEU A 75 -7.30 19.34 7.56
CA LEU A 75 -7.88 20.08 6.46
C LEU A 75 -8.08 21.53 6.93
N GLU A 76 -7.54 22.51 6.21
CA GLU A 76 -7.98 23.90 6.40
C GLU A 76 -9.49 23.99 6.18
N PRO A 77 -10.16 25.02 6.72
CA PRO A 77 -11.55 25.35 6.37
C PRO A 77 -11.75 25.51 4.84
N SER A 78 -10.69 25.83 4.10
CA SER A 78 -10.65 25.91 2.63
C SER A 78 -10.59 24.54 1.92
N GLY A 79 -10.53 23.43 2.65
CA GLY A 79 -10.42 22.08 2.10
C GLY A 79 -8.99 21.66 1.73
N SER A 80 -7.97 22.49 2.03
CA SER A 80 -6.57 22.21 1.68
C SER A 80 -5.82 21.48 2.79
N VAL A 81 -5.00 20.49 2.44
CA VAL A 81 -4.13 19.78 3.40
C VAL A 81 -2.96 20.67 3.81
N VAL A 82 -2.84 20.95 5.12
CA VAL A 82 -1.86 21.90 5.69
C VAL A 82 -0.46 21.30 5.79
N LYS A 83 -0.37 20.05 6.27
CA LYS A 83 0.92 19.44 6.59
C LYS A 83 0.95 17.98 6.16
N LYS A 84 2.05 17.62 5.49
CA LYS A 84 2.34 16.24 5.07
C LYS A 84 3.59 15.78 5.81
N GLN A 85 3.44 14.78 6.67
CA GLN A 85 4.57 14.19 7.39
C GLN A 85 4.90 12.82 6.81
N LEU A 86 6.15 12.60 6.39
CA LEU A 86 6.60 11.28 5.96
C LEU A 86 6.56 10.32 7.16
N VAL A 87 5.82 9.21 7.01
CA VAL A 87 5.66 8.20 8.07
C VAL A 87 6.25 6.85 7.68
N PHE A 88 6.32 6.52 6.39
CA PHE A 88 7.08 5.36 5.92
C PHE A 88 7.58 5.50 4.49
N SER A 89 8.56 4.67 4.14
CA SER A 89 9.01 4.42 2.77
C SER A 89 9.00 2.92 2.49
N LEU A 90 8.39 2.51 1.39
CA LEU A 90 8.37 1.13 0.91
C LEU A 90 9.23 1.04 -0.33
N LYS A 91 10.27 0.21 -0.28
CA LYS A 91 11.16 -0.06 -1.42
C LYS A 91 10.79 -1.39 -2.02
N GLU A 92 10.34 -1.38 -3.26
CA GLU A 92 10.14 -2.61 -4.02
C GLU A 92 11.50 -3.25 -4.30
N SER A 93 11.49 -4.55 -4.58
CA SER A 93 12.70 -5.24 -5.01
C SER A 93 13.38 -4.54 -6.19
N SER A 94 14.59 -4.03 -5.94
CA SER A 94 15.51 -3.66 -7.01
C SER A 94 16.01 -4.96 -7.63
N SER A 95 15.45 -5.35 -8.78
CA SER A 95 16.11 -6.30 -9.67
C SER A 95 17.34 -5.61 -10.24
N SER A 96 18.42 -5.51 -9.47
CA SER A 96 19.71 -5.07 -9.98
C SER A 96 20.34 -6.24 -10.73
N SER A 97 19.76 -6.56 -11.88
CA SER A 97 20.39 -7.12 -13.08
C SER A 97 19.30 -7.72 -13.96
N CYS A 98 19.48 -7.57 -15.27
CA CYS A 98 18.70 -8.24 -16.32
C CYS A 98 18.98 -9.75 -16.38
N PHE A 99 19.13 -10.40 -15.22
CA PHE A 99 19.26 -11.85 -15.10
C PHE A 99 18.04 -12.38 -14.36
N ILE A 100 17.37 -13.30 -15.03
CA ILE A 100 16.18 -14.01 -14.57
C ILE A 100 16.60 -14.93 -13.42
N SER A 101 16.66 -14.41 -12.19
CA SER A 101 16.39 -15.24 -11.02
C SER A 101 14.90 -15.15 -10.73
N LYS A 102 14.21 -16.29 -10.83
CA LYS A 102 12.81 -16.43 -10.42
C LYS A 102 12.71 -16.13 -8.92
N GLY A 103 12.43 -14.88 -8.59
CA GLY A 103 12.36 -14.38 -7.22
C GLY A 103 13.00 -13.01 -7.14
N GLY A 104 12.21 -11.95 -7.31
CA GLY A 104 12.64 -10.62 -6.89
C GLY A 104 13.03 -10.63 -5.40
N GLY A 105 14.02 -9.83 -5.02
CA GLY A 105 14.39 -9.62 -3.63
C GLY A 105 13.23 -9.13 -2.74
N PRO A 106 13.45 -9.01 -1.43
CA PRO A 106 12.37 -8.69 -0.49
C PRO A 106 11.88 -7.24 -0.65
N ILE A 107 10.56 -7.04 -0.55
CA ILE A 107 9.97 -5.71 -0.39
C ILE A 107 10.16 -5.30 1.07
N ARG A 108 10.78 -4.14 1.30
CA ARG A 108 11.13 -3.66 2.64
C ARG A 108 10.55 -2.28 2.91
N ILE A 109 10.18 -2.06 4.16
CA ILE A 109 9.53 -0.84 4.64
C ILE A 109 10.35 -0.25 5.78
N THR A 110 10.49 1.07 5.77
CA THR A 110 11.16 1.84 6.81
C THR A 110 10.21 2.92 7.32
N THR A 111 10.06 3.06 8.63
CA THR A 111 9.20 4.09 9.24
C THR A 111 9.96 5.34 9.63
N GLN A 112 9.23 6.43 9.86
CA GLN A 112 9.76 7.67 10.41
C GLN A 112 8.90 8.14 11.60
N PRO A 113 9.47 8.26 12.82
CA PRO A 113 10.83 7.86 13.18
C PRO A 113 11.06 6.34 13.03
N ARG A 114 12.33 5.93 12.96
CA ARG A 114 12.72 4.51 12.92
C ARG A 114 12.26 3.86 14.22
N ILE A 115 11.51 2.77 14.12
CA ILE A 115 11.14 1.96 15.28
C ILE A 115 12.36 1.14 15.71
N PHE A 116 13.13 0.64 14.74
CA PHE A 116 14.32 -0.15 14.97
C PHE A 116 15.55 0.51 14.34
N SER A 117 16.57 0.76 15.16
CA SER A 117 17.82 1.41 14.72
C SER A 117 18.86 0.43 14.16
N ASN A 118 18.78 -0.86 14.55
CA ASN A 118 19.80 -1.87 14.28
C ASN A 118 19.74 -2.50 12.88
N LYS A 119 18.62 -2.36 12.16
CA LYS A 119 18.46 -2.81 10.78
C LYS A 119 18.18 -1.64 9.85
N SER A 120 18.45 -1.83 8.56
CA SER A 120 18.17 -0.83 7.53
C SER A 120 16.67 -0.74 7.17
N TRP A 121 15.83 -1.60 7.74
CA TRP A 121 14.39 -1.72 7.51
C TRP A 121 13.67 -2.07 8.82
N ASP A 122 12.42 -1.64 8.95
CA ASP A 122 11.56 -1.89 10.11
C ASP A 122 10.58 -3.04 9.85
N PHE A 123 10.12 -3.19 8.60
CA PHE A 123 9.26 -4.30 8.17
C PHE A 123 9.69 -4.91 6.82
N GLU A 124 9.31 -6.17 6.60
CA GLU A 124 9.54 -6.92 5.36
C GLU A 124 8.27 -7.67 4.93
N ILE A 125 7.99 -7.69 3.63
CA ILE A 125 6.90 -8.49 3.07
C ILE A 125 7.43 -9.87 2.71
N LYS A 126 6.76 -10.90 3.20
CA LYS A 126 7.05 -12.30 2.91
C LYS A 126 5.86 -12.96 2.23
N GLY A 127 6.11 -13.90 1.31
CA GLY A 127 5.07 -14.54 0.50
C GLY A 127 4.82 -13.80 -0.83
N TYR A 128 3.71 -14.12 -1.50
CA TYR A 128 3.37 -13.57 -2.80
C TYR A 128 1.96 -12.95 -2.75
N PHE A 129 1.90 -11.64 -2.99
CA PHE A 129 0.66 -10.87 -2.83
C PHE A 129 -0.43 -11.23 -3.85
N PRO A 130 -0.14 -11.53 -5.13
CA PRO A 130 -1.19 -11.94 -6.08
C PRO A 130 -1.92 -13.22 -5.66
N ASP A 131 -1.24 -14.17 -5.03
CA ASP A 131 -1.85 -15.37 -4.42
C ASP A 131 -2.58 -15.05 -3.10
N LYS A 132 -2.68 -13.76 -2.74
CA LYS A 132 -3.22 -13.22 -1.48
C LYS A 132 -2.65 -13.90 -0.23
N CYS A 133 -1.46 -14.49 -0.34
CA CYS A 133 -0.77 -15.25 0.71
C CYS A 133 0.53 -14.53 1.09
N CYS A 134 0.40 -13.35 1.68
CA CYS A 134 1.54 -12.58 2.15
C CYS A 134 1.40 -12.17 3.62
N SER A 135 2.54 -11.97 4.27
CA SER A 135 2.64 -11.50 5.64
C SER A 135 3.57 -10.29 5.71
N ILE A 136 3.18 -9.31 6.52
CA ILE A 136 4.04 -8.21 6.93
C ILE A 136 4.74 -8.65 8.21
N LEU A 137 6.07 -8.70 8.19
CA LEU A 137 6.90 -9.07 9.33
C LEU A 137 7.62 -7.84 9.86
N ASP A 138 7.75 -7.72 11.18
CA ASP A 138 8.66 -6.74 11.78
C ASP A 138 10.14 -7.17 11.64
N CYS A 139 11.05 -6.32 12.11
CA CYS A 139 12.47 -6.57 12.02
C CYS A 139 12.96 -7.75 12.88
N GLN A 140 12.16 -8.21 13.85
CA GLN A 140 12.42 -9.36 14.71
C GLN A 140 11.87 -10.65 14.10
N GLY A 141 11.04 -10.56 13.05
CA GLY A 141 10.40 -11.69 12.39
C GLY A 141 8.99 -11.99 12.92
N ASN A 142 8.43 -11.14 13.79
CA ASN A 142 7.06 -11.29 14.23
C ASN A 142 6.12 -10.86 13.11
N VAL A 143 5.04 -11.61 12.94
CA VAL A 143 3.98 -11.21 12.01
C VAL A 143 3.24 -10.00 12.60
N VAL A 144 2.93 -9.00 11.78
CA VAL A 144 2.12 -7.83 12.17
C VAL A 144 0.84 -7.69 11.33
N GLY A 145 0.80 -8.33 10.16
CA GLY A 145 -0.37 -8.44 9.32
C GLY A 145 -0.28 -9.64 8.38
N ILE A 146 -1.42 -10.23 8.04
CA ILE A 146 -1.53 -11.38 7.11
C ILE A 146 -2.67 -11.12 6.13
N THR A 147 -2.44 -11.36 4.85
CA THR A 147 -3.52 -11.49 3.86
C THR A 147 -3.89 -12.96 3.70
N LYS A 148 -5.18 -13.27 3.57
CA LYS A 148 -5.70 -14.58 3.22
C LYS A 148 -6.76 -14.45 2.14
N GLU A 149 -6.62 -15.20 1.05
CA GLU A 149 -7.67 -15.30 0.03
C GLU A 149 -8.95 -15.86 0.65
N LEU A 150 -10.09 -15.33 0.24
CA LEU A 150 -11.37 -15.97 0.49
C LEU A 150 -11.70 -16.85 -0.71
N GLU A 151 -11.65 -18.17 -0.55
CA GLU A 151 -11.81 -19.17 -1.63
C GLU A 151 -13.08 -18.98 -2.49
N THR A 152 -14.08 -18.26 -1.97
CA THR A 152 -15.36 -18.01 -2.64
C THR A 152 -15.37 -16.77 -3.55
N PHE A 153 -14.45 -15.82 -3.39
CA PHE A 153 -14.48 -14.54 -4.12
C PHE A 153 -13.08 -14.08 -4.52
N LYS A 154 -12.81 -14.13 -5.84
CA LYS A 154 -11.51 -13.81 -6.45
C LYS A 154 -10.98 -12.40 -6.13
N ASP A 155 -11.86 -11.47 -5.78
CA ASP A 155 -11.53 -10.05 -5.55
C ASP A 155 -11.64 -9.64 -4.07
N VAL A 156 -11.84 -10.61 -3.15
CA VAL A 156 -11.98 -10.36 -1.71
C VAL A 156 -10.93 -11.16 -0.95
N TYR A 157 -10.19 -10.48 -0.08
CA TYR A 157 -9.23 -11.11 0.82
C TYR A 157 -9.38 -10.56 2.23
N HIS A 158 -9.14 -11.43 3.20
CA HIS A 158 -9.14 -11.07 4.61
C HIS A 158 -7.76 -10.57 5.02
N VAL A 159 -7.73 -9.47 5.76
CA VAL A 159 -6.52 -8.97 6.40
C VAL A 159 -6.69 -9.10 7.90
N VAL A 160 -5.79 -9.86 8.54
CA VAL A 160 -5.72 -9.94 10.00
C VAL A 160 -4.59 -9.02 10.45
N VAL A 161 -4.92 -8.00 11.24
CA VAL A 161 -3.96 -7.04 11.80
C VAL A 161 -3.73 -7.39 13.27
N ASN A 162 -2.48 -7.48 13.69
CA ASN A 162 -2.18 -7.82 15.09
C ASN A 162 -2.57 -6.67 16.04
N PRO A 163 -3.03 -7.00 17.27
CA PRO A 163 -3.35 -5.99 18.26
C PRO A 163 -2.19 -5.01 18.51
N GLY A 164 -2.50 -3.72 18.63
CA GLY A 164 -1.50 -2.67 18.84
C GLY A 164 -0.82 -2.15 17.56
N MET A 165 -1.08 -2.75 16.40
CA MET A 165 -0.60 -2.24 15.12
C MET A 165 -1.54 -1.18 14.54
N ASP A 166 -0.94 -0.14 13.95
CA ASP A 166 -1.68 0.88 13.20
C ASP A 166 -2.31 0.25 11.93
N GLN A 167 -3.64 0.17 11.93
CA GLN A 167 -4.39 -0.41 10.81
C GLN A 167 -4.24 0.42 9.53
N ALA A 168 -4.21 1.75 9.62
CA ALA A 168 -4.07 2.62 8.45
C ALA A 168 -2.69 2.43 7.79
N PHE A 169 -1.65 2.20 8.59
CA PHE A 169 -0.34 1.79 8.07
C PHE A 169 -0.42 0.45 7.32
N VAL A 170 -1.01 -0.58 7.94
CA VAL A 170 -1.12 -1.91 7.31
C VAL A 170 -1.91 -1.84 5.99
N PHE A 171 -3.09 -1.23 6.00
CA PHE A 171 -3.90 -1.10 4.78
C PHE A 171 -3.27 -0.19 3.73
N GLY A 172 -2.49 0.81 4.14
CA GLY A 172 -1.67 1.60 3.21
C GLY A 172 -0.60 0.76 2.50
N VAL A 173 0.06 -0.15 3.22
CA VAL A 173 1.02 -1.09 2.62
C VAL A 173 0.31 -2.05 1.66
N ILE A 174 -0.84 -2.61 2.06
CA ILE A 174 -1.66 -3.48 1.20
C ILE A 174 -2.11 -2.76 -0.08
N ALA A 175 -2.55 -1.50 0.02
CA ALA A 175 -2.92 -0.68 -1.13
C ALA A 175 -1.76 -0.45 -2.12
N ILE A 176 -0.55 -0.25 -1.61
CA ILE A 176 0.65 -0.14 -2.46
C ILE A 176 0.95 -1.47 -3.15
N LEU A 177 0.81 -2.60 -2.46
CA LEU A 177 1.00 -3.92 -3.07
C LEU A 177 -0.04 -4.18 -4.18
N ASP A 178 -1.31 -3.87 -3.93
CA ASP A 178 -2.39 -3.92 -4.92
C ASP A 178 -2.03 -3.12 -6.19
N TYR A 179 -1.48 -1.91 -6.03
CA TYR A 179 -1.02 -1.10 -7.15
C TYR A 179 0.16 -1.72 -7.89
N ILE A 180 1.19 -2.20 -7.17
CA ILE A 180 2.41 -2.79 -7.76
C ILE A 180 2.07 -4.00 -8.63
N TYR A 181 1.11 -4.82 -8.18
CA TYR A 181 0.72 -6.03 -8.87
C TYR A 181 -0.41 -5.82 -9.90
N GLY A 182 -0.80 -4.57 -10.17
CA GLY A 182 -1.69 -4.22 -11.28
C GLY A 182 -3.15 -4.59 -11.05
N GLU A 183 -3.60 -4.50 -9.81
CA GLU A 183 -4.95 -4.89 -9.39
C GLU A 183 -5.92 -3.68 -9.45
N SER A 184 -6.72 -3.45 -8.41
CA SER A 184 -7.87 -2.53 -8.45
C SER A 184 -7.50 -1.04 -8.45
N THR A 185 -6.24 -0.69 -8.20
CA THR A 185 -5.79 0.69 -7.97
C THR A 185 -5.01 1.34 -9.12
N ILE A 186 -4.63 0.59 -10.16
CA ILE A 186 -3.86 1.10 -11.31
C ILE A 186 -4.74 1.82 -12.35
N CYS A 187 -4.19 2.78 -13.10
CA CYS A 187 -4.98 3.41 -14.18
C CYS A 187 -5.34 2.38 -15.26
N PRO A 188 -6.56 2.43 -15.83
CA PRO A 188 -6.88 1.67 -17.02
C PRO A 188 -5.95 2.11 -18.17
N SER A 189 -5.42 1.13 -18.90
CA SER A 189 -4.52 1.31 -20.05
C SER A 189 -5.25 1.81 -21.28
#